data_AF-A0A2N5VII5-F1
#
_entry.id   AF-A0A2N5VII5-F1
#
_cell.length_a   1.000
_cell.length_b   1.000
_cell.length_c   1.000
_cell.angle_alpha   90.00
_cell.angle_beta   90.00
_cell.angle_gamma   90.00
#
_symmetry.space_group_name_H-M   'P 1'
#
loop_
_entity.id
_entity.type
_entity.pdbx_description
1 polymer ?
#
loop_
_entity_poly.entity_id
_entity_poly.type
_entity_poly.pdbx_seq_one_letter_code
_entity_poly.pdbx_strand_id
1 'polypeptide(L)'
;MAMQIGRFMKTEDLLTALEYMDGYDKADWKRLRAEMIEFWGEFEKPLPLYTTQDLLKLKEEFVSQGGITNYQEFKDYLAEFSEILDYLVRTEQVGRKQEATCLFVQSFTPEIQKKITRNLSINGKLLQHPDGTWKNPVWNDTTRAAET
;
A
#
# COMPACT_ATOMS: atom_id res chain seq x y z
N MET A 1 -11.70 32.98 6.97
CA MET A 1 -12.15 32.01 5.94
C MET A 1 -13.17 30.98 6.45
N ALA A 2 -13.30 30.74 7.76
CA ALA A 2 -14.22 29.72 8.31
C ALA A 2 -15.70 29.93 7.94
N MET A 3 -16.22 31.16 7.98
CA MET A 3 -17.64 31.46 7.68
C MET A 3 -18.09 31.15 6.24
N GLN A 4 -17.17 30.97 5.29
CA GLN A 4 -17.53 30.65 3.91
C GLN A 4 -17.98 29.19 3.73
N ILE A 5 -17.63 28.30 4.67
CA ILE A 5 -17.92 26.87 4.54
C ILE A 5 -19.40 26.52 4.73
N GLY A 6 -20.15 27.34 5.49
CA GLY A 6 -21.60 27.16 5.68
C GLY A 6 -22.38 27.17 4.36
N ARG A 7 -21.90 27.91 3.35
CA ARG A 7 -22.53 27.98 2.01
C ARG A 7 -22.45 26.67 1.22
N PHE A 8 -21.59 25.73 1.63
CA PHE A 8 -21.39 24.44 0.97
C PHE A 8 -22.14 23.30 1.67
N MET A 9 -22.81 23.57 2.80
CA MET A 9 -23.61 22.57 3.50
C MET A 9 -24.86 22.23 2.70
N LYS A 10 -25.06 20.95 2.41
CA LYS A 10 -26.15 20.46 1.56
C LYS A 10 -27.49 20.31 2.30
N THR A 11 -27.45 20.32 3.63
CA THR A 11 -28.64 20.17 4.49
C THR A 11 -28.60 21.19 5.63
N GLU A 12 -29.79 21.57 6.11
CA GLU A 12 -29.93 22.48 7.26
C GLU A 12 -29.33 21.88 8.53
N ASP A 13 -29.39 20.55 8.70
CA ASP A 13 -28.76 19.85 9.84
C ASP A 13 -27.24 20.01 9.87
N LEU A 14 -26.59 19.93 8.70
CA LEU A 14 -25.13 20.12 8.59
C LEU A 14 -24.73 21.57 8.86
N LEU A 15 -25.52 22.53 8.39
CA LEU A 15 -25.32 23.94 8.69
C LEU A 15 -25.50 24.24 10.17
N THR A 16 -26.56 23.70 10.77
CA THR A 16 -26.85 23.85 12.19
C THR A 16 -25.72 23.28 13.03
N ALA A 17 -25.28 22.04 12.75
CA ALA A 17 -24.16 21.43 13.47
C ALA A 17 -22.86 22.23 13.35
N LEU A 18 -22.60 22.84 12.19
CA LEU A 18 -21.46 23.72 11.98
C LEU A 18 -21.55 25.02 12.81
N GLU A 19 -22.75 25.61 12.90
CA GLU A 19 -23.00 26.83 13.69
C GLU A 19 -22.84 26.61 15.20
N TYR A 20 -23.02 25.37 15.68
CA TYR A 20 -22.73 25.00 17.06
C TYR A 20 -21.24 24.76 17.37
N MET A 21 -20.36 24.78 16.35
CA MET A 21 -18.91 24.60 16.55
C MET A 21 -18.24 25.92 16.92
N ASP A 22 -17.49 25.90 18.04
CA ASP A 22 -16.78 27.07 18.57
C ASP A 22 -15.80 27.68 17.56
N GLY A 23 -15.18 26.85 16.71
CA GLY A 23 -14.29 27.32 15.65
C GLY A 23 -15.01 28.08 14.54
N TYR A 24 -16.32 27.83 14.34
CA TYR A 24 -17.13 28.55 13.35
C TYR A 24 -17.46 29.95 13.87
N ASP A 25 -17.97 30.06 15.11
CA ASP A 25 -18.32 31.33 15.77
C ASP A 25 -17.10 32.26 15.90
N LYS A 26 -15.95 31.71 16.30
CA LYS A 26 -14.70 32.47 16.47
C LYS A 26 -13.94 32.72 15.16
N ALA A 27 -14.49 32.28 14.03
CA ALA A 27 -13.85 32.26 12.72
C ALA A 27 -12.44 31.60 12.70
N ASP A 28 -12.17 30.70 13.66
CA ASP A 28 -10.93 29.96 13.80
C ASP A 28 -10.99 28.68 12.98
N TRP A 29 -10.37 28.74 11.80
CA TRP A 29 -10.34 27.63 10.86
C TRP A 29 -9.63 26.38 11.40
N LYS A 30 -8.56 26.55 12.20
CA LYS A 30 -7.79 25.42 12.70
C LYS A 30 -8.62 24.64 13.72
N ARG A 31 -9.33 25.36 14.59
CA ARG A 31 -10.25 24.78 15.57
C ARG A 31 -11.48 24.17 14.89
N LEU A 32 -12.10 24.89 13.97
CA LEU A 32 -13.27 24.40 13.23
C LEU A 32 -12.97 23.09 12.50
N ARG A 33 -11.81 22.99 11.84
CA ARG A 33 -11.39 21.77 11.16
C ARG A 33 -11.25 20.59 12.13
N ALA A 34 -10.73 20.82 13.33
CA ALA A 34 -10.59 19.75 14.33
C ALA A 34 -11.96 19.28 14.82
N GLU A 35 -12.86 20.21 15.14
CA GLU A 35 -14.24 19.91 15.57
C GLU A 35 -15.04 19.18 14.48
N MET A 36 -14.88 19.56 13.21
CA MET A 36 -15.47 18.84 12.07
C MET A 36 -14.94 17.40 11.94
N ILE A 37 -13.65 17.18 12.17
CA ILE A 37 -13.05 15.83 12.14
C ILE A 37 -13.49 15.01 13.36
N GLU A 38 -13.63 15.62 14.53
CA GLU A 38 -14.12 14.94 15.73
C GLU A 38 -15.60 14.55 15.59
N PHE A 39 -16.42 15.43 15.04
CA PHE A 39 -17.87 15.23 14.95
C PHE A 39 -18.31 14.44 13.71
N TRP A 40 -17.59 14.56 12.58
CA TRP A 40 -17.92 13.87 11.32
C TRP A 40 -16.80 12.95 10.80
N GLY A 41 -15.60 12.96 11.37
CA GLY A 41 -14.46 12.19 10.85
C GLY A 41 -14.53 10.68 11.11
N GLU A 42 -15.54 10.21 11.84
CA GLU A 42 -15.86 8.77 11.90
C GLU A 42 -16.69 8.28 10.70
N PHE A 43 -17.16 9.17 9.81
CA PHE A 43 -17.80 8.74 8.56
C PHE A 43 -16.79 7.95 7.72
N GLU A 44 -17.04 6.64 7.63
CA GLU A 44 -16.36 5.60 6.85
C GLU A 44 -15.03 6.03 6.23
N LYS A 45 -13.92 5.54 6.79
CA LYS A 45 -12.64 5.58 6.07
C LYS A 45 -12.91 5.13 4.64
N PRO A 46 -12.62 5.97 3.62
CA PRO A 46 -12.94 5.63 2.25
C PRO A 46 -12.37 4.26 1.93
N LEU A 47 -13.17 3.41 1.26
CA LEU A 47 -12.73 2.07 0.91
C LEU A 47 -11.34 2.14 0.27
N PRO A 48 -10.36 1.39 0.80
CA PRO A 48 -9.00 1.46 0.31
C PRO A 48 -8.98 1.07 -1.17
N LEU A 49 -8.26 1.84 -1.99
CA LEU A 49 -8.12 1.56 -3.42
C LEU A 49 -7.48 0.19 -3.66
N TYR A 50 -6.48 -0.14 -2.84
CA TYR A 50 -5.86 -1.46 -2.79
C TYR A 50 -5.69 -1.92 -1.35
N THR A 51 -5.71 -3.23 -1.19
CA THR A 51 -5.48 -3.97 0.05
C THR A 51 -4.39 -5.01 -0.15
N THR A 52 -3.92 -5.62 0.94
CA THR A 52 -3.00 -6.77 0.86
C THR A 52 -3.61 -7.96 0.13
N GLN A 53 -4.95 -8.08 0.06
CA GLN A 53 -5.62 -9.11 -0.73
C GLN A 53 -5.39 -8.93 -2.23
N ASP A 54 -5.21 -7.71 -2.71
CA ASP A 54 -5.03 -7.47 -4.15
C ASP A 54 -3.64 -7.96 -4.62
N LEU A 55 -2.62 -7.88 -3.75
CA LEU A 55 -1.32 -8.54 -4.02
C LEU A 55 -1.45 -10.07 -4.04
N LEU A 56 -2.28 -10.65 -3.17
CA LEU A 56 -2.53 -12.09 -3.15
C LEU A 56 -3.26 -12.55 -4.41
N LYS A 57 -4.33 -11.84 -4.81
CA LYS A 57 -5.07 -12.12 -6.05
C LYS A 57 -4.17 -12.02 -7.27
N LEU A 58 -3.36 -10.97 -7.37
CA LEU A 58 -2.42 -10.80 -8.48
C LEU A 58 -1.42 -11.96 -8.55
N LYS A 59 -0.87 -12.38 -7.40
CA LYS A 59 0.00 -13.56 -7.33
C LYS A 59 -0.74 -14.83 -7.77
N GLU A 60 -1.95 -15.06 -7.30
CA GLU A 60 -2.76 -16.24 -7.65
C GLU A 60 -3.12 -16.28 -9.14
N GLU A 61 -3.43 -15.13 -9.74
CA GLU A 61 -3.71 -15.01 -11.17
C GLU A 61 -2.53 -15.51 -12.00
N PHE A 62 -1.33 -14.96 -11.78
CA PHE A 62 -0.14 -15.38 -12.52
C PHE A 62 0.25 -16.83 -12.25
N VAL A 63 0.15 -17.29 -10.99
CA VAL A 63 0.43 -18.69 -10.65
C VAL A 63 -0.54 -19.64 -11.35
N SER A 64 -1.83 -19.30 -11.41
CA SER A 64 -2.86 -20.12 -12.07
C SER A 64 -2.65 -20.24 -13.59
N GLN A 65 -2.01 -19.24 -14.20
CA GLN A 65 -1.63 -19.23 -15.62
C GLN A 65 -0.31 -19.97 -15.90
N GLY A 66 0.30 -20.61 -14.90
CA GLY A 66 1.56 -21.34 -15.02
C GLY A 66 2.77 -20.61 -14.44
N GLY A 67 2.56 -19.46 -13.80
CA GLY A 67 3.61 -18.60 -13.27
C GLY A 67 4.23 -17.70 -14.35
N ILE A 68 5.02 -16.73 -13.91
CA ILE A 68 5.75 -15.82 -14.82
C ILE A 68 6.87 -16.59 -15.50
N THR A 69 6.87 -16.66 -16.83
CA THR A 69 7.81 -17.46 -17.62
C THR A 69 8.65 -16.66 -18.60
N ASN A 70 8.19 -15.48 -19.02
CA ASN A 70 8.88 -14.64 -19.99
C ASN A 70 9.03 -13.19 -19.51
N TYR A 71 9.86 -12.43 -20.23
CA TYR A 71 10.24 -11.08 -19.84
C TYR A 71 9.09 -10.06 -19.93
N GLN A 72 8.12 -10.27 -20.83
CA GLN A 72 6.98 -9.38 -20.95
C GLN A 72 6.02 -9.57 -19.77
N GLU A 73 5.68 -10.83 -19.45
CA GLU A 73 4.91 -11.18 -18.25
C GLU A 73 5.56 -10.64 -16.98
N PHE A 74 6.89 -10.74 -16.89
CA PHE A 74 7.64 -10.18 -15.77
C PHE A 74 7.47 -8.66 -15.66
N LYS A 75 7.56 -7.92 -16.77
CA LYS A 75 7.39 -6.46 -16.76
C LYS A 75 5.99 -6.04 -16.35
N ASP A 76 4.98 -6.71 -16.89
CA ASP A 76 3.58 -6.41 -16.61
C ASP A 76 3.27 -6.71 -15.13
N TYR A 77 3.70 -7.88 -14.64
CA TYR A 77 3.60 -8.24 -13.23
C TYR A 77 4.34 -7.26 -12.31
N LEU A 78 5.57 -6.89 -12.64
CA LEU A 78 6.36 -5.97 -11.82
C LEU A 78 5.70 -4.59 -11.74
N ALA A 79 5.13 -4.09 -12.84
CA ALA A 79 4.45 -2.81 -12.89
C ALA A 79 3.22 -2.80 -11.96
N GLU A 80 2.31 -3.77 -12.13
CA GLU A 80 1.09 -3.88 -11.32
C GLU A 80 1.40 -4.14 -9.84
N PHE A 81 2.31 -5.06 -9.55
CA PHE A 81 2.69 -5.38 -8.18
C PHE A 81 3.33 -4.16 -7.48
N SER A 82 4.16 -3.40 -8.21
CA SER A 82 4.81 -2.20 -7.67
C SER A 82 3.78 -1.10 -7.39
N GLU A 83 2.82 -0.88 -8.28
CA GLU A 83 1.76 0.10 -8.09
C GLU A 83 0.93 -0.19 -6.83
N ILE A 84 0.48 -1.44 -6.69
CA ILE A 84 -0.28 -1.88 -5.51
C ILE A 84 0.59 -1.71 -4.25
N LEU A 85 1.83 -2.21 -4.27
CA LEU A 85 2.71 -2.15 -3.11
C LEU A 85 3.07 -0.71 -2.71
N ASP A 86 3.29 0.19 -3.67
CA ASP A 86 3.54 1.61 -3.42
C ASP A 86 2.34 2.27 -2.73
N TYR A 87 1.12 1.94 -3.16
CA TYR A 87 -0.09 2.39 -2.49
C TYR A 87 -0.15 1.88 -1.03
N LEU A 88 0.10 0.59 -0.81
CA LEU A 88 0.02 -0.02 0.52
C LEU A 88 1.05 0.56 1.49
N VAL A 89 2.28 0.83 1.03
CA VAL A 89 3.31 1.48 1.86
C VAL A 89 2.96 2.94 2.14
N ARG A 90 2.50 3.69 1.12
CA ARG A 90 2.08 5.09 1.29
C ARG A 90 0.89 5.24 2.24
N THR A 91 0.01 4.25 2.29
CA THR A 91 -1.16 4.21 3.19
C THR A 91 -0.88 3.49 4.51
N GLU A 92 0.38 3.16 4.79
CA GLU A 92 0.84 2.49 6.03
C GLU A 92 0.18 1.12 6.30
N GLN A 93 -0.47 0.52 5.29
CA GLN A 93 -1.02 -0.85 5.36
C GLN A 93 0.11 -1.90 5.38
N VAL A 94 1.25 -1.58 4.78
CA VAL A 94 2.48 -2.37 4.80
C VAL A 94 3.60 -1.46 5.26
N GLY A 95 4.42 -1.89 6.23
CA GLY A 95 5.46 -1.04 6.79
C GLY A 95 6.56 -0.73 5.78
N ARG A 96 7.05 -1.76 5.09
CA ARG A 96 8.15 -1.66 4.13
C ARG A 96 7.91 -2.58 2.93
N LYS A 97 8.34 -2.16 1.73
CA LYS A 97 8.28 -2.99 0.50
C LYS A 97 8.90 -4.39 0.66
N GLN A 98 9.90 -4.52 1.54
CA GLN A 98 10.59 -5.77 1.87
C GLN A 98 9.62 -6.84 2.37
N GLU A 99 8.55 -6.45 3.06
CA GLU A 99 7.58 -7.39 3.64
C GLU A 99 6.84 -8.18 2.56
N ALA A 100 6.74 -7.63 1.34
CA ALA A 100 6.10 -8.26 0.20
C ALA A 100 7.05 -9.03 -0.73
N THR A 101 8.37 -9.06 -0.49
CA THR A 101 9.31 -9.70 -1.43
C THR A 101 9.14 -11.21 -1.52
N CYS A 102 8.79 -11.87 -0.41
CA CYS A 102 8.50 -13.30 -0.43
C CYS A 102 7.29 -13.60 -1.33
N LEU A 103 6.23 -12.79 -1.19
CA LEU A 103 5.02 -12.90 -2.01
C LEU A 103 5.33 -12.69 -3.50
N PHE A 104 6.12 -11.66 -3.82
CA PHE A 104 6.57 -11.38 -5.18
C PHE A 104 7.30 -12.58 -5.81
N VAL A 105 8.27 -13.15 -5.09
CA VAL A 105 9.07 -14.30 -5.58
C VAL A 105 8.19 -15.54 -5.80
N GLN A 106 7.17 -15.76 -4.96
CA GLN A 106 6.28 -16.93 -5.10
C GLN A 106 5.40 -16.92 -6.36
N SER A 107 5.33 -15.81 -7.09
CA SER A 107 4.55 -15.70 -8.33
C SER A 107 5.27 -16.26 -9.57
N PHE A 108 6.57 -16.50 -9.46
CA PHE A 108 7.39 -17.08 -10.51
C PHE A 108 7.32 -18.61 -10.50
N THR A 109 7.72 -19.25 -11.61
CA THR A 109 7.89 -20.70 -11.64
C THR A 109 8.96 -21.18 -10.63
N PRO A 110 8.89 -22.43 -10.13
CA PRO A 110 9.89 -22.97 -9.21
C PRO A 110 11.33 -22.87 -9.74
N GLU A 111 11.53 -22.99 -11.05
CA GLU A 111 12.82 -22.83 -11.71
C GLU A 111 13.37 -21.40 -11.55
N ILE A 112 12.53 -20.39 -11.78
CA ILE A 112 12.92 -18.98 -11.66
C ILE A 112 13.09 -18.59 -10.19
N GLN A 113 12.22 -19.07 -9.29
CA GLN A 113 12.38 -18.88 -7.84
C GLN A 113 13.76 -19.34 -7.35
N LYS A 114 14.22 -20.52 -7.80
CA LYS A 114 15.56 -21.04 -7.49
C LYS A 114 16.66 -20.13 -8.04
N LYS A 115 16.50 -19.59 -9.25
CA LYS A 115 17.46 -18.64 -9.85
C LYS A 115 17.54 -17.34 -9.06
N ILE A 116 16.40 -16.73 -8.73
CA ILE A 116 16.32 -15.50 -7.92
C ILE A 116 17.01 -15.73 -6.56
N THR A 117 16.65 -16.80 -5.87
CA THR A 117 17.22 -17.15 -4.56
C THR A 117 18.73 -17.35 -4.65
N ARG A 118 19.21 -18.08 -5.66
CA ARG A 118 20.64 -18.29 -5.90
C ARG A 118 21.38 -16.98 -6.19
N ASN A 119 20.80 -16.11 -7.02
CA ASN A 119 21.37 -14.80 -7.34
C ASN A 119 21.52 -13.94 -6.07
N LEU A 120 20.48 -13.87 -5.25
CA LEU A 120 20.52 -13.14 -3.98
C LEU A 120 21.55 -13.72 -3.00
N SER A 121 21.67 -15.05 -2.90
CA SER A 121 22.68 -15.72 -2.08
C SER A 121 24.11 -15.38 -2.51
N ILE A 122 24.41 -15.51 -3.81
CA ILE A 122 25.76 -15.27 -4.35
C ILE A 122 26.17 -13.81 -4.14
N ASN A 123 25.22 -12.89 -4.21
CA ASN A 123 25.45 -11.46 -4.00
C ASN A 123 25.40 -11.01 -2.52
N GLY A 124 25.30 -11.95 -1.57
CA GLY A 124 25.25 -11.64 -0.13
C GLY A 124 24.03 -10.84 0.28
N LYS A 125 22.92 -10.93 -0.48
CA LYS A 125 21.69 -10.17 -0.27
C LYS A 125 20.63 -10.92 0.55
N LEU A 126 20.83 -12.22 0.77
CA LEU A 126 20.07 -12.99 1.75
C LEU A 126 20.79 -12.95 3.09
N LEU A 127 20.18 -12.26 4.05
CA LEU A 127 20.70 -12.09 5.40
C LEU A 127 19.89 -12.95 6.37
N GLN A 128 20.53 -13.40 7.45
CA GLN A 128 19.85 -14.04 8.56
C GLN A 128 19.71 -13.07 9.74
N HIS A 129 18.65 -13.26 10.53
CA HIS A 129 18.58 -12.77 11.88
C HIS A 129 19.52 -13.59 12.79
N PRO A 130 19.90 -13.07 13.97
CA PRO A 130 20.69 -13.82 14.95
C PRO A 130 20.04 -15.15 15.40
N ASP A 131 18.72 -15.28 15.28
CA ASP A 131 17.94 -16.49 15.58
C ASP A 131 17.96 -17.53 14.44
N GLY A 132 18.65 -17.25 13.33
CA GLY A 132 18.74 -18.13 12.16
C GLY A 132 17.59 -17.99 11.15
N THR A 133 16.59 -17.14 11.41
CA THR A 133 15.51 -16.89 10.45
C THR A 133 16.01 -16.01 9.30
N TRP A 134 15.52 -16.27 8.09
CA TRP A 134 15.90 -15.48 6.92
C TRP A 134 15.18 -14.12 6.94
N LYS A 135 15.95 -13.05 6.76
CA LYS A 135 15.42 -11.71 6.49
C LYS A 135 14.90 -11.66 5.07
N ASN A 136 13.77 -10.98 4.89
CA ASN A 136 13.32 -10.64 3.56
C ASN A 136 14.39 -9.79 2.85
N PRO A 137 14.79 -10.14 1.61
CA PRO A 137 15.72 -9.35 0.83
C PRO A 137 15.14 -7.94 0.59
N VAL A 138 16.02 -6.98 0.30
CA VAL A 138 15.58 -5.62 -0.07
C VAL A 138 14.81 -5.68 -1.39
N TRP A 139 13.71 -4.91 -1.50
CA TRP A 139 12.84 -4.87 -2.68
C TRP A 139 13.63 -4.71 -3.99
N ASN A 140 14.48 -3.68 -4.09
CA ASN A 140 15.26 -3.40 -5.30
C ASN A 140 16.28 -4.50 -5.63
N ASP A 141 16.83 -5.18 -4.62
CA ASP A 141 17.74 -6.31 -4.87
C ASP A 141 16.95 -7.52 -5.39
N THR A 142 15.73 -7.74 -4.88
CA THR A 142 14.81 -8.80 -5.32
C THR A 142 14.35 -8.61 -6.75
N THR A 143 13.90 -7.41 -7.13
CA THR A 143 13.44 -7.13 -8.49
C THR A 143 14.59 -7.26 -9.49
N ARG A 144 15.78 -6.75 -9.16
CA ARG A 144 16.98 -6.92 -10.00
C ARG A 144 17.40 -8.38 -10.14
N ALA A 145 17.22 -9.20 -9.10
CA ALA A 145 17.50 -10.64 -9.18
C ALA A 145 16.48 -11.41 -10.04
N ALA A 146 15.30 -10.85 -10.26
CA ALA A 146 14.27 -11.41 -11.13
C ALA A 146 14.40 -10.99 -12.61
N GLU A 147 15.21 -9.96 -12.90
CA GLU A 147 15.49 -9.49 -14.27
C GLU A 147 16.51 -10.36 -15.04
N THR A 148 17.13 -11.35 -14.39
CA THR A 148 18.24 -12.18 -14.94
C THR A 148 17.80 -13.55 -15.44
#